data_AF-A0A7Y3EKG0-F1
#
_entry.id   AF-A0A7Y3EKG0-F1
#
_cell.length_a   1.000
_cell.length_b   1.000
_cell.length_c   1.000
_cell.angle_alpha   90.00
_cell.angle_beta   90.00
_cell.angle_gamma   90.00
#
_symmetry.space_group_name_H-M   'P 1'
#
loop_
_entity.id
_entity.type
_entity.pdbx_description
1 polymer ?
#
loop_
_entity_poly.entity_id
_entity_poly.type
_entity_poly.pdbx_seq_one_letter_code
_entity_poly.pdbx_strand_id
1 'polypeptide(L)'
;MSKTNYSYIGISFIILVFGIIFIPRIIDRITNKEVVREDGRSKKVSTNVSDSDELAYLIINGEPKKVAPFSFTNQDGKTISNKDFEGKVYLVEFFFTTCPTICPRMNKNLVDIQNNFPNNNEFGIASFTINPEYDTPEILKSYAENYG
;
A
#
# COMPACT_ATOMS: atom_id res chain seq x y z
N MET A 1 -12.25 45.10 -39.89
CA MET A 1 -11.81 44.76 -38.52
C MET A 1 -11.24 43.33 -38.57
N SER A 2 -9.92 43.20 -38.57
CA SER A 2 -9.21 41.92 -38.80
C SER A 2 -9.20 41.07 -37.52
N LYS A 3 -9.81 39.88 -37.56
CA LYS A 3 -9.69 38.90 -36.46
C LYS A 3 -8.31 38.27 -36.53
N THR A 4 -7.49 38.55 -35.53
CA THR A 4 -6.12 38.05 -35.45
C THR A 4 -6.10 36.58 -35.01
N ASN A 5 -5.49 35.72 -35.82
CA ASN A 5 -5.38 34.26 -35.65
C ASN A 5 -4.47 33.81 -34.49
N TYR A 6 -4.15 34.68 -33.53
CA TYR A 6 -3.22 34.40 -32.42
C TYR A 6 -3.71 33.30 -31.47
N SER A 7 -5.02 33.02 -31.43
CA SER A 7 -5.59 31.94 -30.62
C SER A 7 -5.07 30.55 -31.04
N TYR A 8 -5.00 30.27 -32.34
CA TYR A 8 -4.54 28.98 -32.86
C TYR A 8 -3.03 28.78 -32.71
N ILE A 9 -2.28 29.88 -32.78
CA ILE A 9 -0.82 29.87 -32.61
C ILE A 9 -0.45 29.54 -31.16
N GLY A 10 -1.18 30.13 -30.18
CA GLY A 10 -0.99 29.80 -28.77
C GLY A 10 -1.36 28.35 -28.43
N ILE A 11 -2.50 27.87 -28.93
CA ILE A 11 -2.94 26.49 -28.72
C ILE A 11 -1.94 25.49 -29.33
N SER A 12 -1.46 25.76 -30.55
CA SER A 12 -0.47 24.90 -31.20
C SER A 12 0.85 24.85 -30.44
N PHE A 13 1.29 25.99 -29.88
CA PHE A 13 2.49 26.04 -29.05
C PHE A 13 2.33 25.22 -27.75
N ILE A 14 1.18 25.32 -27.07
CA ILE A 14 0.90 24.53 -25.87
C ILE A 14 0.89 23.03 -26.17
N ILE A 15 0.23 22.62 -27.25
CA ILE A 15 0.18 21.20 -27.66
C ILE A 15 1.58 20.69 -28.02
N LEU A 16 2.39 21.50 -28.70
CA LEU A 16 3.75 21.12 -29.09
C LEU A 16 4.68 20.99 -27.88
N VAL A 17 4.65 21.94 -26.95
CA VAL A 17 5.43 21.89 -25.70
C VAL A 17 4.99 20.70 -24.85
N PHE A 18 3.68 20.47 -24.71
CA PHE A 18 3.16 19.31 -23.98
C PHE A 18 3.56 17.99 -24.66
N GLY A 19 3.46 17.91 -25.99
CA GLY A 19 3.89 16.74 -26.75
C GLY A 19 5.36 16.40 -26.52
N ILE A 20 6.26 17.40 -26.63
CA ILE A 20 7.70 17.20 -26.43
C ILE A 20 8.03 16.77 -24.99
N ILE A 21 7.32 17.28 -23.99
CA ILE A 21 7.60 16.95 -22.58
C ILE A 21 7.00 15.60 -22.19
N PHE A 22 5.78 15.31 -22.62
CA PHE A 22 5.03 14.15 -22.11
C PHE A 22 5.17 12.91 -22.98
N ILE A 23 5.34 13.03 -24.31
CA ILE A 23 5.45 11.85 -25.19
C ILE A 23 6.67 10.98 -24.87
N PRO A 24 7.89 11.52 -24.69
CA PRO A 24 9.06 10.71 -24.33
C PRO A 24 8.82 9.93 -23.03
N ARG A 25 8.27 10.60 -22.00
CA ARG A 25 7.96 9.98 -20.71
C ARG A 25 6.90 8.87 -20.81
N ILE A 26 5.93 9.01 -21.70
CA ILE A 26 4.90 7.98 -21.93
C ILE A 26 5.51 6.76 -22.62
N ILE A 27 6.36 6.97 -23.63
CA ILE A 27 7.02 5.89 -24.36
C ILE A 27 7.99 5.13 -23.44
N ASP A 28 8.79 5.83 -22.65
CA ASP A 28 9.70 5.22 -21.68
C ASP A 28 8.93 4.32 -20.69
N ARG A 29 7.79 4.80 -20.19
CA ARG A 29 6.99 4.04 -19.23
C ARG A 29 6.35 2.79 -19.82
N ILE A 30 5.86 2.86 -21.06
CA ILE A 30 5.26 1.72 -21.76
C ILE A 30 6.33 0.69 -22.14
N THR A 31 7.47 1.17 -22.64
CA THR A 31 8.56 0.32 -23.15
C THR A 31 9.26 -0.42 -22.01
N ASN A 32 9.48 0.25 -20.87
CA ASN A 32 10.19 -0.33 -19.72
C ASN A 32 9.27 -1.13 -18.77
N LYS A 33 7.96 -1.23 -19.03
CA LYS A 33 6.96 -1.86 -18.12
C LYS A 33 7.11 -1.39 -16.66
N GLU A 34 7.53 -0.15 -16.44
CA GLU A 34 7.77 0.39 -15.10
C GLU A 34 6.43 0.67 -14.40
N VAL A 35 6.07 -0.26 -13.49
CA VAL A 35 4.90 -0.11 -12.62
C VAL A 35 5.25 0.62 -11.32
N VAL A 36 6.55 0.66 -10.97
CA VAL A 36 7.06 1.21 -9.72
C VAL A 36 7.66 2.59 -9.97
N ARG A 37 7.21 3.60 -9.22
CA ARG A 37 7.76 4.95 -9.29
C ARG A 37 9.02 5.04 -8.42
N GLU A 38 10.11 5.58 -8.97
CA GLU A 38 11.35 5.88 -8.24
C GLU A 38 11.28 7.13 -7.33
N ASP A 39 10.13 7.81 -7.27
CA ASP A 39 9.93 9.04 -6.50
C ASP A 39 9.61 8.81 -5.01
N GLY A 40 9.48 7.55 -4.57
CA GLY A 40 9.19 7.16 -3.19
C GLY A 40 10.41 7.04 -2.28
N ARG A 41 10.16 6.91 -0.96
CA ARG A 41 11.15 6.65 0.11
C ARG A 41 11.99 5.37 -0.08
N SER A 42 11.73 4.57 -1.11
CA SER A 42 12.37 3.27 -1.37
C SER A 42 13.58 3.34 -2.31
N LYS A 43 14.15 4.52 -2.57
CA LYS A 43 15.32 4.74 -3.46
C LYS A 43 16.58 3.87 -3.22
N LYS A 44 16.61 3.06 -2.15
CA LYS A 44 17.72 2.16 -1.78
C LYS A 44 17.28 0.73 -1.47
N VAL A 45 16.05 0.35 -1.80
CA VAL A 45 15.62 -1.05 -1.68
C VAL A 45 16.06 -1.75 -2.95
N SER A 46 17.11 -2.56 -2.87
CA SER A 46 17.55 -3.40 -3.98
C SER A 46 16.45 -4.41 -4.28
N THR A 47 15.79 -4.29 -5.44
CA THR A 47 14.80 -5.25 -5.95
C THR A 47 15.41 -6.33 -6.83
N ASN A 48 16.74 -6.33 -6.98
CA ASN A 48 17.47 -7.43 -7.62
C ASN A 48 17.44 -8.64 -6.67
N VAL A 49 16.30 -9.32 -6.64
CA VAL A 49 16.14 -10.62 -6.01
C VAL A 49 16.78 -11.64 -6.96
N SER A 50 18.11 -11.72 -6.94
CA SER A 50 18.78 -12.98 -7.25
C SER A 50 18.87 -13.72 -5.94
N ASP A 51 17.98 -14.67 -5.68
CA ASP A 51 18.31 -15.92 -5.00
C ASP A 51 17.05 -16.76 -4.82
N SER A 52 17.25 -18.06 -4.97
CA SER A 52 16.28 -19.16 -4.86
C SER A 52 15.77 -19.41 -3.44
N ASP A 53 15.85 -18.41 -2.55
CA ASP A 53 15.47 -18.54 -1.15
C ASP A 53 13.96 -18.31 -0.97
N GLU A 54 13.31 -19.17 -0.18
CA GLU A 54 11.86 -19.20 0.03
C GLU A 54 11.28 -17.89 0.62
N LEU A 55 12.10 -17.05 1.27
CA LEU A 55 11.66 -15.78 1.86
C LEU A 55 12.73 -14.68 1.73
N ALA A 56 12.41 -13.62 0.98
CA ALA A 56 13.27 -12.42 0.89
C ALA A 56 13.04 -11.50 2.10
N TYR A 57 14.11 -11.20 2.84
CA TYR A 57 14.09 -10.23 3.94
C TYR A 57 14.56 -8.85 3.48
N LEU A 58 13.93 -7.80 4.01
CA LEU A 58 14.51 -6.46 3.94
C LEU A 58 15.71 -6.39 4.86
N ILE A 59 16.90 -6.27 4.27
CA ILE A 59 18.15 -6.05 5.02
C ILE A 59 18.31 -4.55 5.26
N ILE A 60 18.23 -4.14 6.53
CA ILE A 60 18.44 -2.74 6.93
C ILE A 60 19.52 -2.72 8.01
N ASN A 61 20.61 -2.00 7.74
CA ASN A 61 21.82 -1.95 8.58
C ASN A 61 22.51 -3.32 8.75
N GLY A 62 22.49 -4.16 7.71
CA GLY A 62 23.17 -5.46 7.71
C GLY A 62 22.38 -6.61 8.35
N GLU A 63 21.18 -6.33 8.88
CA GLU A 63 20.36 -7.33 9.57
C GLU A 63 18.98 -7.50 8.91
N PRO A 64 18.43 -8.72 8.84
CA PRO A 64 17.09 -8.96 8.35
C PRO A 64 16.07 -8.36 9.30
N LYS A 65 15.22 -7.46 8.80
CA LYS A 65 14.17 -6.85 9.59
C LYS A 65 12.98 -7.79 9.75
N LYS A 66 12.53 -7.89 10.99
CA LYS A 66 11.31 -8.59 11.41
C LYS A 66 10.39 -7.61 12.12
N VAL A 67 9.10 -7.94 12.19
CA VAL A 67 8.14 -7.21 12.99
C VAL A 67 8.58 -7.26 14.46
N ALA A 68 8.53 -6.11 15.14
CA ALA A 68 8.93 -6.01 16.53
C ALA A 68 8.01 -6.85 17.44
N PRO A 69 8.47 -7.24 18.64
CA PRO A 69 7.61 -7.86 19.63
C PRO A 69 6.41 -6.97 19.97
N PHE A 70 5.22 -7.55 20.01
CA PHE A 70 3.97 -6.88 20.37
C PHE A 70 3.04 -7.80 21.16
N SER A 71 2.17 -7.16 21.94
CA SER A 71 1.08 -7.80 22.67
C SER A 71 0.00 -6.75 22.89
N PHE A 72 -1.12 -6.90 22.18
CA PHE A 72 -2.22 -5.92 22.19
C PHE A 72 -3.57 -6.61 22.43
N THR A 73 -4.59 -5.80 22.70
CA THR A 73 -5.97 -6.26 22.84
C THR A 73 -6.70 -6.04 21.52
N ASN A 74 -7.39 -7.08 21.03
CA ASN A 74 -8.21 -6.97 19.82
C ASN A 74 -9.64 -6.49 20.12
N GLN A 75 -10.45 -6.36 19.06
CA GLN A 75 -11.84 -5.91 19.12
C GLN A 75 -12.79 -6.83 19.92
N ASP A 76 -12.38 -8.07 20.20
CA ASP A 76 -13.13 -9.02 21.03
C ASP A 76 -12.59 -9.10 22.47
N GLY A 77 -11.67 -8.20 22.84
CA GLY A 77 -11.05 -8.19 24.18
C GLY A 77 -9.99 -9.28 24.39
N LYS A 78 -9.57 -9.98 23.33
CA LYS A 78 -8.53 -11.02 23.41
C LYS A 78 -7.15 -10.41 23.24
N THR A 79 -6.18 -10.95 23.98
CA THR A 79 -4.76 -10.61 23.78
C THR A 79 -4.23 -11.31 22.52
N ILE A 80 -3.64 -10.53 21.62
CA ILE A 80 -2.98 -10.99 20.39
C ILE A 80 -1.52 -10.52 20.40
N SER A 81 -0.60 -11.39 19.99
CA SER A 81 0.84 -11.20 20.04
C SER A 81 1.52 -11.79 18.79
N ASN A 82 2.85 -11.67 18.69
CA ASN A 82 3.59 -12.33 17.60
C ASN A 82 3.38 -13.85 17.56
N LYS A 83 3.07 -14.50 18.69
CA LYS A 83 2.85 -15.95 18.77
C LYS A 83 1.65 -16.40 17.94
N ASP A 84 0.62 -15.56 17.84
CA ASP A 84 -0.59 -15.85 17.08
C ASP A 84 -0.34 -15.88 15.55
N PHE A 85 0.80 -15.34 15.13
CA PHE A 85 1.26 -15.29 13.74
C PHE A 85 2.51 -16.16 13.49
N GLU A 86 2.98 -16.92 14.48
CA GLU A 86 4.13 -17.79 14.32
C GLU A 86 3.84 -18.90 13.30
N GLY A 87 4.77 -19.11 12.37
CA GLY A 87 4.61 -20.05 11.26
C GLY A 87 3.66 -19.59 10.15
N LYS A 88 3.11 -18.37 10.22
CA LYS A 88 2.23 -17.81 9.19
C LYS A 88 2.95 -16.78 8.33
N VAL A 89 2.61 -16.75 7.04
CA VAL A 89 2.80 -15.55 6.22
C VAL A 89 1.67 -14.59 6.56
N TYR A 90 1.97 -13.41 7.07
CA TYR A 90 0.94 -12.45 7.42
C TYR A 90 1.18 -11.07 6.85
N LEU A 91 0.08 -10.45 6.42
CA LEU A 91 0.05 -9.09 5.91
C LEU A 91 -0.30 -8.13 7.04
N VAL A 92 0.51 -7.09 7.19
CA VAL A 92 0.31 -6.04 8.20
C VAL A 92 -0.29 -4.80 7.55
N GLU A 93 -1.35 -4.26 8.14
CA GLU A 93 -1.95 -2.98 7.78
C GLU A 93 -1.93 -2.03 8.98
N PHE A 94 -1.74 -0.74 8.70
CA PHE A 94 -1.92 0.33 9.68
C PHE A 94 -3.07 1.24 9.24
N PHE A 95 -4.04 1.47 10.12
CA PHE A 95 -5.24 2.23 9.82
C PHE A 95 -5.74 3.02 11.04
N PHE A 96 -6.84 3.76 10.89
CA PHE A 96 -7.59 4.34 12.01
C PHE A 96 -9.05 4.53 11.57
N THR A 97 -10.00 4.39 12.47
CA THR A 97 -11.43 4.26 12.07
C THR A 97 -12.02 5.54 11.48
N THR A 98 -11.48 6.71 11.84
CA THR A 98 -11.94 8.02 11.33
C THR A 98 -11.34 8.39 9.97
N CYS A 99 -10.55 7.51 9.36
CA CYS A 99 -9.94 7.70 8.05
C CYS A 99 -11.02 7.74 6.94
N PRO A 100 -11.23 8.89 6.28
CA PRO A 100 -12.45 9.11 5.50
C PRO A 100 -12.45 8.47 4.11
N THR A 101 -11.29 8.14 3.55
CA THR A 101 -11.18 7.82 2.11
C THR A 101 -10.43 6.54 1.82
N ILE A 102 -9.14 6.47 2.16
CA ILE A 102 -8.25 5.40 1.70
C ILE A 102 -8.43 4.11 2.51
N CYS A 103 -8.57 4.21 3.83
CA CYS A 103 -8.66 3.03 4.70
C CYS A 103 -9.88 2.14 4.39
N PRO A 104 -11.11 2.69 4.20
CA PRO A 104 -12.26 1.87 3.78
C PRO A 104 -12.05 1.12 2.45
N ARG A 105 -11.23 1.65 1.54
CA ARG A 105 -10.88 0.96 0.29
C ARG A 105 -9.81 -0.11 0.52
N MET A 106 -8.82 0.17 1.36
CA MET A 106 -7.77 -0.79 1.71
C MET A 106 -8.36 -2.01 2.44
N ASN A 107 -9.20 -1.80 3.46
CA ASN A 107 -9.87 -2.88 4.18
C ASN A 107 -10.66 -3.80 3.24
N LYS A 108 -11.41 -3.24 2.29
CA LYS A 108 -12.11 -4.04 1.28
C LYS A 108 -11.16 -4.91 0.45
N ASN A 109 -10.01 -4.37 0.03
CA ASN A 109 -9.01 -5.17 -0.67
C ASN A 109 -8.44 -6.28 0.22
N LEU A 110 -8.28 -6.04 1.52
CA LEU A 110 -7.81 -7.05 2.47
C LEU A 110 -8.85 -8.15 2.68
N VAL A 111 -10.14 -7.80 2.73
CA VAL A 111 -11.24 -8.78 2.73
C VAL A 111 -11.18 -9.63 1.47
N ASP A 112 -10.98 -9.01 0.30
CA ASP A 112 -10.83 -9.75 -0.95
C ASP A 112 -9.62 -10.70 -0.90
N ILE A 113 -8.48 -10.26 -0.37
CA ILE A 113 -7.30 -11.12 -0.18
C ILE A 113 -7.63 -12.28 0.77
N GLN A 114 -8.23 -12.01 1.93
CA GLN A 114 -8.64 -13.04 2.90
C GLN A 114 -9.55 -14.09 2.24
N ASN A 115 -10.50 -13.64 1.42
CA ASN A 115 -11.45 -14.51 0.72
C ASN A 115 -10.80 -15.37 -0.39
N ASN A 116 -9.61 -15.00 -0.88
CA ASN A 116 -8.83 -15.82 -1.82
C ASN A 116 -8.03 -16.93 -1.13
N PHE A 117 -7.86 -16.87 0.20
CA PHE A 117 -7.18 -17.90 1.00
C PHE A 117 -8.13 -18.54 2.04
N PRO A 118 -9.31 -19.01 1.63
CA PRO A 118 -10.27 -19.59 2.58
C PRO A 118 -9.67 -20.84 3.21
N ASN A 119 -9.75 -20.96 4.54
CA ASN A 119 -9.24 -22.09 5.33
C ASN A 119 -7.72 -22.29 5.29
N ASN A 120 -6.94 -21.31 4.84
CA ASN A 120 -5.49 -21.38 4.94
C ASN A 120 -5.03 -20.89 6.32
N ASN A 121 -4.66 -21.83 7.19
CA ASN A 121 -4.14 -21.51 8.53
C ASN A 121 -2.70 -20.95 8.52
N GLU A 122 -2.02 -21.00 7.37
CA GLU A 122 -0.66 -20.50 7.15
C GLU A 122 -0.66 -19.02 6.69
N PHE A 123 -1.84 -18.43 6.44
CA PHE A 123 -1.99 -17.02 6.10
C PHE A 123 -2.74 -16.24 7.19
N GLY A 124 -2.40 -14.97 7.39
CA GLY A 124 -3.10 -14.08 8.30
C GLY A 124 -3.04 -12.61 7.89
N ILE A 125 -3.98 -11.82 8.41
CA ILE A 125 -3.96 -10.36 8.27
C ILE A 125 -3.99 -9.75 9.67
N ALA A 126 -3.14 -8.76 9.89
CA ALA A 126 -3.03 -8.03 11.15
C ALA A 126 -3.19 -6.52 10.88
N SER A 127 -4.37 -5.98 11.20
CA SER A 127 -4.64 -4.55 11.07
C SER A 127 -4.46 -3.85 12.43
N PHE A 128 -3.52 -2.90 12.48
CA PHE A 128 -3.16 -2.14 13.67
C PHE A 128 -3.71 -0.72 13.58
N THR A 129 -4.46 -0.29 14.59
CA THR A 129 -4.83 1.12 14.69
C THR A 129 -3.61 1.97 15.06
N ILE A 130 -3.48 3.14 14.42
CA ILE A 130 -2.53 4.19 14.80
C ILE A 130 -3.18 5.30 15.65
N ASN A 131 -4.46 5.16 15.99
CA ASN A 131 -5.21 6.09 16.84
C ASN A 131 -5.89 5.37 18.03
N PRO A 132 -5.11 4.74 18.93
CA PRO A 132 -5.65 3.89 20.00
C PRO A 132 -6.44 4.65 21.08
N GLU A 133 -6.28 5.97 21.18
CA GLU A 133 -7.05 6.80 22.12
C GLU A 133 -8.53 6.90 21.72
N TYR A 134 -8.81 6.90 20.41
CA TYR A 134 -10.18 6.94 19.88
C TYR A 134 -10.68 5.54 19.50
N ASP A 135 -9.82 4.72 18.90
CA ASP A 135 -10.18 3.41 18.36
C ASP A 135 -10.24 2.35 19.49
N THR A 136 -11.25 2.46 20.36
CA THR A 136 -11.51 1.46 21.42
C THR A 136 -11.90 0.10 20.81
N PRO A 137 -11.81 -1.01 21.55
CA PRO A 137 -12.25 -2.32 21.06
C PRO A 137 -13.67 -2.34 20.49
N GLU A 138 -14.61 -1.60 21.10
CA GLU A 138 -15.99 -1.50 20.65
C GLU A 138 -16.10 -0.77 19.30
N ILE A 139 -15.35 0.33 19.13
CA ILE A 139 -15.30 1.10 17.88
C ILE A 139 -14.66 0.27 16.77
N LEU A 140 -13.56 -0.43 17.08
CA LEU A 140 -12.89 -1.34 16.15
C LEU A 140 -13.82 -2.47 15.70
N LYS A 141 -14.62 -3.02 16.63
CA LYS A 141 -15.59 -4.08 16.32
C LYS A 141 -16.65 -3.58 15.35
N SER A 142 -17.25 -2.42 15.63
CA SER A 142 -18.24 -1.81 14.74
C SER A 142 -17.65 -1.44 13.38
N TYR A 143 -16.39 -1.00 13.34
CA TYR A 143 -15.70 -0.70 12.09
C TYR A 143 -15.49 -1.96 11.24
N ALA A 144 -15.02 -3.06 11.85
CA ALA A 144 -14.82 -4.34 11.17
C ALA A 144 -16.14 -4.89 10.59
N GLU A 145 -17.26 -4.78 11.29
CA GLU A 145 -18.58 -5.19 10.79
C GLU A 145 -18.99 -4.47 9.48
N ASN A 146 -18.52 -3.23 9.28
CA ASN A 146 -18.84 -2.42 8.10
C ASN A 146 -17.85 -2.60 6.94
N TYR A 147 -16.59 -2.89 7.24
CA TYR A 147 -15.49 -2.81 6.26
C TYR A 147 -14.67 -4.09 6.10
N GLY A 148 -14.88 -5.10 6.94
CA GLY A 148 -14.02 -6.29 7.04
C GLY A 148 -13.34 -6.39 8.38
#